data_AF-A0A0F9QIM2-F1
#
_entry.id   AF-A0A0F9QIM2-F1
#
_cell.length_a   1.000
_cell.length_b   1.000
_cell.length_c   1.000
_cell.angle_alpha   90.00
_cell.angle_beta   90.00
_cell.angle_gamma   90.00
#
_symmetry.space_group_name_H-M   'P 1'
#
loop_
_entity.id
_entity.type
_entity.pdbx_description
1 polymer ?
#
loop_
_entity_poly.entity_id
_entity_poly.type
_entity_poly.pdbx_seq_one_letter_code
_entity_poly.pdbx_strand_id
1 'polypeptide(L)'
;MSKFNQAGLAPVSVTTTPNTVTNEGAPSFKMDYKLELYQAVVTTLFGEGKFYESGDQRAKRITRLVKRCVENGEADFVAKLAVYTRERMYLRSIPVFLTVTLAKVIRETEGAKYEKTRALTARVIQRADELREMFAAAEAIFGDPKDNKVFKRVAPKALLKGMGDAFNKFDGYQFKKYSGGKGAVKFSDVMRVVHPTPESKEKSELFKQVMEGTLPAIDTWETQSAALGHAEYETEEDKAEATKTMWQDHANNPRQGYMAKLRNLRNYLKSGVDLTNVIDHLTNPLAVAKSKQLPFRFYTAYRELGGETITSRWYHDDTDKTMGSPQLLSALEDAFDLSVNNLPDLGDDVLIIVDQSGSMWSQVSGRSTAMCCEIGGVLGAAVWYNQVVNLGKKAMVAGFACRGKVYNWSKRTSSLSAAKQMMNTNLGGSTRINTAWQAAKDAGLTPSTIVVLSDMQMTGGDNDYWGAYDNIMNPEDYGLADANTLKISVNLQGYDNTPLAVNNGWYQIAGWSDKIFDVIEAMKNPGDAVNVILNDIDI
;
A
#
# COMPACT_ATOMS: atom_id res chain seq x y z
N MET A 1 -17.73 14.82 48.53
CA MET A 1 -17.28 15.64 47.40
C MET A 1 -16.11 14.93 46.74
N SER A 2 -16.22 14.69 45.43
CA SER A 2 -15.52 13.63 44.68
C SER A 2 -14.02 13.89 44.47
N LYS A 3 -13.20 12.86 44.72
CA LYS A 3 -11.73 12.80 44.53
C LYS A 3 -11.35 12.38 43.09
N PHE A 4 -11.81 13.11 42.08
CA PHE A 4 -11.44 12.85 40.67
C PHE A 4 -10.96 14.12 39.96
N ASN A 5 -9.91 14.74 40.49
CA ASN A 5 -9.09 15.71 39.76
C ASN A 5 -7.62 15.36 40.02
N GLN A 6 -7.01 14.63 39.08
CA GLN A 6 -5.57 14.45 38.78
C GLN A 6 -5.44 13.13 37.99
N ALA A 7 -4.75 13.01 36.86
CA ALA A 7 -3.73 13.85 36.24
C ALA A 7 -3.96 13.92 34.73
N GLY A 8 -3.87 15.13 34.16
CA GLY A 8 -3.67 15.30 32.73
C GLY A 8 -2.36 14.63 32.32
N LEU A 9 -2.38 13.92 31.19
CA LEU A 9 -1.17 13.48 30.50
C LEU A 9 -0.19 14.66 30.47
N ALA A 10 1.02 14.45 30.97
CA ALA A 10 2.07 15.46 30.86
C ALA A 10 2.17 15.86 29.37
N PRO A 11 2.17 17.16 29.03
CA PRO A 11 2.38 17.58 27.66
C PRO A 11 3.74 17.02 27.22
N VAL A 12 3.72 16.11 26.24
CA VAL A 12 4.93 15.76 25.50
C VAL A 12 5.56 17.08 25.10
N SER A 13 6.83 17.32 25.43
CA SER A 13 7.50 18.57 25.07
C SER A 13 7.56 18.68 23.55
N VAL A 14 6.57 19.36 22.97
CA VAL A 14 6.40 19.46 21.53
C VAL A 14 7.40 20.48 21.03
N THR A 15 8.38 20.05 20.24
CA THR A 15 9.32 20.98 19.60
C THR A 15 8.56 21.64 18.46
N THR A 16 8.29 22.94 18.54
CA THR A 16 7.64 23.72 17.46
C THR A 16 8.62 24.16 16.38
N THR A 17 9.92 24.02 16.65
CA THR A 17 11.01 24.31 15.71
C THR A 17 11.44 23.03 14.97
N PRO A 18 11.68 23.09 13.64
CA PRO A 18 12.25 21.97 12.89
C PRO A 18 13.54 21.44 13.54
N ASN A 19 13.69 20.12 13.59
CA ASN A 19 14.80 19.44 14.28
C ASN A 19 15.56 18.45 13.37
N THR A 20 15.24 18.45 12.08
CA THR A 20 15.92 17.72 11.01
C THR A 20 15.69 18.44 9.68
N VAL A 21 16.23 17.87 8.59
CA VAL A 21 15.94 18.30 7.22
C VAL A 21 15.42 17.13 6.38
N THR A 22 14.71 17.43 5.30
CA THR A 22 14.37 16.45 4.26
C THR A 22 15.62 16.01 3.50
N ASN A 23 15.52 14.97 2.67
CA ASN A 23 16.63 14.59 1.77
C ASN A 23 16.96 15.69 0.75
N GLU A 24 16.01 16.60 0.51
CA GLU A 24 16.12 17.78 -0.36
C GLU A 24 16.46 19.07 0.44
N GLY A 25 16.88 18.94 1.70
CA GLY A 25 17.44 20.03 2.51
C GLY A 25 16.44 21.01 3.14
N ALA A 26 15.13 20.78 3.03
CA ALA A 26 14.14 21.65 3.69
C ALA A 26 14.04 21.40 5.20
N PRO A 27 13.73 22.42 6.02
CA PRO A 27 13.39 22.21 7.43
C PRO A 27 12.28 21.17 7.59
N SER A 28 12.48 20.20 8.48
CA SER A 28 11.57 19.08 8.68
C SER A 28 11.56 18.65 10.15
N PHE A 29 10.58 17.83 10.51
CA PHE A 29 10.44 17.31 11.87
C PHE A 29 10.69 15.80 11.88
N LYS A 30 11.45 15.35 12.87
CA LYS A 30 11.54 13.93 13.21
C LYS A 30 10.17 13.45 13.67
N MET A 31 9.74 12.33 13.11
CA MET A 31 8.50 11.70 13.54
C MET A 31 8.66 11.09 14.94
N ASP A 32 7.55 10.98 15.66
CA ASP A 32 7.48 10.05 16.78
C ASP A 32 7.78 8.62 16.28
N TYR A 33 8.49 7.81 17.06
CA TYR A 33 8.98 6.51 16.59
C TYR A 33 7.85 5.52 16.29
N LYS A 34 6.67 5.64 16.91
CA LYS A 34 5.49 4.82 16.56
C LYS A 34 4.91 5.24 15.24
N LEU A 35 4.78 6.55 15.02
CA LEU A 35 4.32 7.10 13.75
C LEU A 35 5.30 6.76 12.61
N GLU A 36 6.60 6.88 12.87
CA GLU A 36 7.65 6.50 11.94
C GLU A 36 7.56 5.00 11.60
N LEU A 37 7.37 4.13 12.60
CA LEU A 37 7.21 2.69 12.38
C LEU A 37 5.97 2.38 11.56
N TYR A 38 4.84 3.00 11.89
CA TYR A 38 3.60 2.87 11.13
C TYR A 38 3.82 3.25 9.66
N GLN A 39 4.33 4.46 9.38
CA GLN A 39 4.53 4.94 8.02
C GLN A 39 5.55 4.07 7.26
N ALA A 40 6.62 3.66 7.93
CA ALA A 40 7.63 2.79 7.35
C ALA A 40 7.01 1.47 6.89
N VAL A 41 6.20 0.84 7.74
CA VAL A 41 5.60 -0.47 7.49
C VAL A 41 4.52 -0.40 6.41
N VAL A 42 3.57 0.53 6.47
CA VAL A 42 2.42 0.57 5.55
C VAL A 42 2.78 0.97 4.12
N THR A 43 3.95 1.59 3.93
CA THR A 43 4.49 1.94 2.60
C THR A 43 5.61 1.00 2.15
N THR A 44 5.90 -0.09 2.89
CA THR A 44 6.93 -1.07 2.50
C THR A 44 6.36 -2.13 1.56
N LEU A 45 6.98 -2.24 0.39
CA LEU A 45 6.96 -3.44 -0.44
C LEU A 45 8.31 -4.15 -0.24
N PHE A 46 8.29 -5.33 0.39
CA PHE A 46 9.50 -5.94 0.94
C PHE A 46 10.51 -6.30 -0.18
N GLY A 47 11.77 -5.90 -0.03
CA GLY A 47 12.83 -6.12 -1.01
C GLY A 47 12.94 -5.07 -2.13
N GLU A 48 12.14 -4.00 -2.06
CA GLU A 48 12.15 -2.92 -3.05
C GLU A 48 12.71 -1.63 -2.44
N GLY A 49 13.58 -0.93 -3.18
CA GLY A 49 14.08 0.38 -2.82
C GLY A 49 13.09 1.48 -3.20
N LYS A 50 13.15 2.59 -2.45
CA LYS A 50 12.51 3.87 -2.77
C LYS A 50 13.56 4.85 -3.30
N PHE A 51 13.12 6.02 -3.75
CA PHE A 51 14.00 7.02 -4.36
C PHE A 51 15.21 7.39 -3.47
N TYR A 52 15.01 7.58 -2.15
CA TYR A 52 16.10 7.92 -1.22
C TYR A 52 16.51 6.79 -0.25
N GLU A 53 15.85 5.63 -0.24
CA GLU A 53 16.08 4.57 0.76
C GLU A 53 16.06 3.17 0.12
N SER A 54 17.13 2.38 0.30
CA SER A 54 17.15 0.99 -0.19
C SER A 54 16.30 0.05 0.68
N GLY A 55 15.89 -1.10 0.13
CA GLY A 55 15.11 -2.11 0.86
C GLY A 55 15.81 -2.62 2.13
N ASP A 56 17.14 -2.77 2.09
CA ASP A 56 17.94 -3.20 3.24
C ASP A 56 18.03 -2.11 4.33
N GLN A 57 18.16 -0.84 3.92
CA GLN A 57 18.15 0.29 4.85
C GLN A 57 16.81 0.39 5.57
N ARG A 58 15.70 0.20 4.83
CA ARG A 58 14.34 0.17 5.37
C ARG A 58 14.14 -0.96 6.37
N ALA A 59 14.56 -2.18 6.05
CA ALA A 59 14.45 -3.33 6.96
C ALA A 59 15.24 -3.09 8.27
N LYS A 60 16.45 -2.51 8.16
CA LYS A 60 17.25 -2.11 9.33
C LYS A 60 16.55 -1.01 10.15
N ARG A 61 15.95 -0.01 9.48
CA ARG A 61 15.22 1.08 10.15
C ARG A 61 13.99 0.54 10.91
N ILE A 62 13.17 -0.28 10.28
CA ILE A 62 12.03 -0.95 10.92
C ILE A 62 12.51 -1.77 12.14
N THR A 63 13.59 -2.53 12.00
CA THR A 63 14.15 -3.32 13.12
C THR A 63 14.56 -2.44 14.30
N ARG A 64 15.21 -1.29 14.05
CA ARG A 64 15.56 -0.32 15.11
C ARG A 64 14.33 0.26 15.80
N LEU A 65 13.28 0.59 15.04
CA LEU A 65 12.04 1.13 15.58
C LEU A 65 11.27 0.10 16.41
N VAL A 66 11.23 -1.16 15.96
CA VAL A 66 10.67 -2.28 16.74
C VAL A 66 11.44 -2.45 18.05
N LYS A 67 12.78 -2.41 18.00
CA LYS A 67 13.62 -2.44 19.21
C LYS A 67 13.27 -1.33 20.18
N ARG A 68 13.14 -0.10 19.70
CA ARG A 68 12.74 1.04 20.53
C ARG A 68 11.37 0.84 21.17
N CYS A 69 10.37 0.33 20.44
CA CYS A 69 9.05 0.04 21.01
C CYS A 69 9.15 -1.02 22.13
N VAL A 70 9.92 -2.10 21.92
CA VAL A 70 10.08 -3.16 22.93
C VAL A 70 10.82 -2.65 24.17
N GLU A 71 11.86 -1.85 24.01
CA GLU A 71 12.60 -1.22 25.12
C GLU A 71 11.73 -0.29 25.96
N ASN A 72 10.69 0.31 25.36
CA ASN A 72 9.71 1.16 26.06
C ASN A 72 8.49 0.37 26.60
N GLY A 73 8.49 -0.97 26.50
CA GLY A 73 7.40 -1.82 26.99
C GLY A 73 6.18 -1.90 26.06
N GLU A 74 6.33 -1.54 24.79
CA GLU A 74 5.24 -1.34 23.83
C GLU A 74 5.22 -2.42 22.74
N ALA A 75 5.58 -3.66 23.10
CA ALA A 75 5.57 -4.80 22.18
C ALA A 75 4.17 -5.06 21.57
N ASP A 76 3.11 -4.75 22.33
CA ASP A 76 1.72 -4.88 21.89
C ASP A 76 1.38 -3.95 20.71
N PHE A 77 1.96 -2.75 20.67
CA PHE A 77 1.81 -1.83 19.53
C PHE A 77 2.32 -2.47 18.24
N VAL A 78 3.51 -3.07 18.27
CA VAL A 78 4.12 -3.72 17.10
C VAL A 78 3.29 -4.93 16.65
N ALA A 79 2.75 -5.69 17.59
CA ALA A 79 1.89 -6.83 17.30
C ALA A 79 0.57 -6.40 16.63
N LYS A 80 -0.09 -5.38 17.18
CA LYS A 80 -1.30 -4.76 16.59
C LYS A 80 -1.02 -4.21 15.20
N LEU A 81 0.13 -3.57 14.99
CA LEU A 81 0.54 -3.07 13.68
C LEU A 81 0.73 -4.20 12.65
N ALA A 82 1.30 -5.34 13.05
CA ALA A 82 1.42 -6.51 12.18
C ALA A 82 0.04 -7.05 11.76
N VAL A 83 -0.92 -7.13 12.70
CA VAL A 83 -2.29 -7.54 12.39
C VAL A 83 -3.00 -6.51 11.51
N TYR A 84 -2.90 -5.22 11.84
CA TYR A 84 -3.47 -4.14 11.05
C TYR A 84 -3.00 -4.18 9.60
N THR A 85 -1.68 -4.31 9.39
CA THR A 85 -1.11 -4.35 8.04
C THR A 85 -1.54 -5.60 7.26
N ARG A 86 -1.86 -6.70 7.94
CA ARG A 86 -2.37 -7.91 7.28
C ARG A 86 -3.87 -7.88 6.99
N GLU A 87 -4.68 -7.46 7.96
CA GLU A 87 -6.15 -7.57 7.95
C GLU A 87 -6.84 -6.35 7.35
N ARG A 88 -6.24 -5.16 7.52
CA ARG A 88 -6.79 -3.90 7.03
C ARG A 88 -6.06 -3.46 5.77
N MET A 89 -4.73 -3.38 5.80
CA MET A 89 -3.96 -2.93 4.64
C MET A 89 -3.68 -4.04 3.60
N TYR A 90 -4.04 -5.29 3.90
CA TYR A 90 -3.85 -6.46 3.03
C TYR A 90 -2.41 -6.66 2.51
N LEU A 91 -1.41 -6.20 3.27
CA LEU A 91 0.00 -6.40 2.96
C LEU A 91 0.41 -7.83 3.32
N ARG A 92 1.28 -8.44 2.51
CA ARG A 92 1.64 -9.87 2.64
C ARG A 92 2.94 -10.10 3.41
N SER A 93 4.02 -9.47 2.97
CA SER A 93 5.37 -9.75 3.46
C SER A 93 5.74 -8.97 4.73
N ILE A 94 5.27 -7.73 4.86
CA ILE A 94 5.62 -6.90 6.02
C ILE A 94 5.03 -7.39 7.36
N PRO A 95 3.79 -7.93 7.44
CA PRO A 95 3.29 -8.50 8.70
C PRO A 95 4.14 -9.69 9.17
N VAL A 96 4.59 -10.52 8.23
CA VAL A 96 5.48 -11.65 8.48
C VAL A 96 6.81 -11.16 9.05
N PHE A 97 7.45 -10.19 8.38
CA PHE A 97 8.70 -9.60 8.84
C PHE A 97 8.56 -8.96 10.23
N LEU A 98 7.50 -8.19 10.49
CA LEU A 98 7.24 -7.59 11.79
C LEU A 98 7.10 -8.64 12.90
N THR A 99 6.36 -9.71 12.65
CA THR A 99 6.13 -10.78 13.64
C THR A 99 7.44 -11.47 14.02
N VAL A 100 8.27 -11.81 13.04
CA VAL A 100 9.56 -12.46 13.26
C VAL A 100 10.56 -11.50 13.93
N THR A 101 10.60 -10.25 13.49
CA THR A 101 11.48 -9.20 14.05
C THR A 101 11.10 -8.90 15.50
N LEU A 102 9.81 -8.77 15.81
CA LEU A 102 9.32 -8.60 17.18
C LEU A 102 9.78 -9.75 18.08
N ALA A 103 9.62 -11.00 17.62
CA ALA A 103 10.06 -12.17 18.37
C ALA A 103 11.58 -12.19 18.60
N LYS A 104 12.38 -11.72 17.62
CA LYS A 104 13.83 -11.59 17.73
C LYS A 104 14.23 -10.53 18.75
N VAL A 105 13.65 -9.34 18.64
CA VAL A 105 13.92 -8.20 19.52
C VAL A 105 13.55 -8.50 20.97
N ILE A 106 12.39 -9.13 21.23
CA ILE A 106 11.99 -9.53 22.58
C ILE A 106 13.02 -10.48 23.19
N ARG A 107 13.56 -11.42 22.40
CA ARG A 107 14.57 -12.37 22.88
C ARG A 107 15.90 -11.68 23.24
N GLU A 108 16.27 -10.64 22.51
CA GLU A 108 17.53 -9.90 22.69
C GLU A 108 17.44 -8.80 23.76
N THR A 109 16.23 -8.36 24.08
CA THR A 109 16.00 -7.30 25.07
C THR A 109 15.83 -7.93 26.44
N GLU A 110 16.75 -7.61 27.36
CA GLU A 110 16.72 -8.13 28.72
C GLU A 110 15.41 -7.74 29.43
N GLY A 111 14.77 -8.70 30.08
CA GLY A 111 13.49 -8.48 30.78
C GLY A 111 12.25 -8.39 29.89
N ALA A 112 12.39 -8.25 28.57
CA ALA A 112 11.26 -8.19 27.66
C ALA A 112 10.56 -9.56 27.52
N LYS A 113 9.22 -9.56 27.56
CA LYS A 113 8.39 -10.74 27.31
C LYS A 113 7.14 -10.34 26.52
N TYR A 114 6.69 -11.24 25.67
CA TYR A 114 5.40 -11.11 24.98
C TYR A 114 4.73 -12.47 24.89
N GLU A 115 3.67 -12.66 25.65
CA GLU A 115 3.04 -13.98 25.82
C GLU A 115 2.20 -14.37 24.60
N LYS A 116 1.74 -13.38 23.83
CA LYS A 116 0.85 -13.55 22.69
C LYS A 116 1.56 -13.88 21.36
N THR A 117 2.87 -14.16 21.35
CA THR A 117 3.62 -14.46 20.11
C THR A 117 3.00 -15.60 19.30
N ARG A 118 2.54 -16.67 19.95
CA ARG A 118 1.90 -17.82 19.28
C ARG A 118 0.61 -17.42 18.56
N ALA A 119 -0.27 -16.71 19.26
CA ALA A 119 -1.54 -16.22 18.74
C ALA A 119 -1.33 -15.22 17.59
N LEU A 120 -0.44 -14.24 17.78
CA LEU A 120 -0.05 -13.27 16.75
C LEU A 120 0.42 -13.97 15.48
N THR A 121 1.34 -14.93 15.63
CA THR A 121 1.92 -15.68 14.52
C THR A 121 0.85 -16.43 13.74
N ALA A 122 -0.01 -17.16 14.46
CA ALA A 122 -1.10 -17.88 13.83
C ALA A 122 -2.04 -16.91 13.10
N ARG A 123 -2.41 -15.77 13.71
CA ARG A 123 -3.34 -14.79 13.14
C ARG A 123 -2.82 -14.10 11.88
N VAL A 124 -1.55 -13.69 11.88
CA VAL A 124 -0.91 -13.04 10.73
C VAL A 124 -0.86 -13.94 9.50
N ILE A 125 -0.73 -15.26 9.69
CA ILE A 125 -0.79 -16.23 8.61
C ILE A 125 -2.24 -16.43 8.18
N GLN A 126 -2.60 -15.91 7.01
CA GLN A 126 -3.91 -15.99 6.38
C GLN A 126 -3.88 -16.68 5.01
N ARG A 127 -2.69 -16.92 4.44
CA ARG A 127 -2.50 -17.70 3.21
C ARG A 127 -1.41 -18.75 3.37
N ALA A 128 -1.54 -19.87 2.66
CA ALA A 128 -0.61 -20.99 2.80
C ALA A 128 0.83 -20.60 2.43
N ASP A 129 1.06 -19.74 1.42
CA ASP A 129 2.41 -19.29 1.06
C ASP A 129 3.13 -18.57 2.21
N GLU A 130 2.40 -17.91 3.11
CA GLU A 130 2.94 -17.15 4.24
C GLU A 130 3.58 -18.05 5.31
N LEU A 131 3.20 -19.34 5.40
CA LEU A 131 3.88 -20.31 6.27
C LEU A 131 5.36 -20.44 5.91
N ARG A 132 5.65 -20.51 4.60
CA ARG A 132 7.00 -20.71 4.07
C ARG A 132 7.78 -19.41 4.08
N GLU A 133 7.11 -18.29 3.81
CA GLU A 133 7.70 -16.97 3.90
C GLU A 133 8.09 -16.62 5.33
N MET A 134 7.24 -16.94 6.31
CA MET A 134 7.56 -16.75 7.71
C MET A 134 8.68 -17.66 8.18
N PHE A 135 8.70 -18.91 7.71
CA PHE A 135 9.82 -19.81 7.97
C PHE A 135 11.13 -19.26 7.39
N ALA A 136 11.14 -18.84 6.12
CA ALA A 136 12.31 -18.28 5.47
C ALA A 136 12.78 -16.97 6.14
N ALA A 137 11.86 -16.10 6.54
CA ALA A 137 12.17 -14.89 7.29
C ALA A 137 12.77 -15.22 8.66
N ALA A 138 12.22 -16.21 9.36
CA ALA A 138 12.74 -16.66 10.64
C ALA A 138 14.12 -17.32 10.49
N GLU A 139 14.36 -18.10 9.45
CA GLU A 139 15.67 -18.64 9.12
C GLU A 139 16.69 -17.53 8.82
N ALA A 140 16.30 -16.51 8.06
CA ALA A 140 17.17 -15.38 7.76
C ALA A 140 17.51 -14.51 8.99
N ILE A 141 16.56 -14.32 9.91
CA ILE A 141 16.71 -13.44 11.09
C ILE A 141 17.36 -14.15 12.28
N PHE A 142 17.06 -15.44 12.48
CA PHE A 142 17.56 -16.23 13.61
C PHE A 142 18.68 -17.19 13.23
N GLY A 143 18.80 -17.57 11.96
CA GLY A 143 19.81 -18.52 11.50
C GLY A 143 21.21 -17.89 11.39
N ASP A 144 22.17 -18.75 11.08
CA ASP A 144 23.53 -18.36 10.71
C ASP A 144 23.80 -18.92 9.31
N PRO A 145 24.20 -18.09 8.32
CA PRO A 145 24.57 -18.57 6.99
C PRO A 145 25.66 -19.67 7.00
N LYS A 146 26.45 -19.75 8.08
CA LYS A 146 27.52 -20.74 8.28
C LYS A 146 27.07 -21.98 9.05
N ASP A 147 25.91 -21.95 9.72
CA ASP A 147 25.38 -23.08 10.49
C ASP A 147 23.83 -23.13 10.45
N ASN A 148 23.32 -24.03 9.61
CA ASN A 148 21.88 -24.25 9.41
C ASN A 148 21.15 -24.83 10.65
N LYS A 149 21.87 -25.27 11.69
CA LYS A 149 21.25 -25.75 12.94
C LYS A 149 20.94 -24.63 13.92
N VAL A 150 21.59 -23.46 13.77
CA VAL A 150 21.42 -22.30 14.67
C VAL A 150 19.95 -21.91 14.75
N PHE A 151 19.28 -21.81 13.60
CA PHE A 151 17.86 -21.48 13.52
C PHE A 151 17.00 -22.38 14.42
N LYS A 152 17.13 -23.71 14.30
CA LYS A 152 16.32 -24.67 15.08
C LYS A 152 16.55 -24.56 16.58
N ARG A 153 17.74 -24.15 17.00
CA ARG A 153 18.09 -23.96 18.41
C ARG A 153 17.60 -22.63 18.98
N VAL A 154 17.59 -21.57 18.17
CA VAL A 154 17.35 -20.20 18.65
C VAL A 154 15.96 -19.64 18.30
N ALA A 155 15.24 -20.24 17.35
CA ALA A 155 13.88 -19.82 17.03
C ALA A 155 12.95 -19.97 18.26
N PRO A 156 12.19 -18.93 18.63
CA PRO A 156 11.27 -19.01 19.77
C PRO A 156 10.21 -20.11 19.57
N LYS A 157 10.01 -20.97 20.58
CA LYS A 157 9.00 -22.05 20.52
C LYS A 157 7.58 -21.52 20.24
N ALA A 158 7.23 -20.34 20.77
CA ALA A 158 5.93 -19.72 20.52
C ALA A 158 5.71 -19.36 19.05
N LEU A 159 6.76 -18.84 18.38
CA LEU A 159 6.76 -18.54 16.94
C LEU A 159 6.57 -19.84 16.12
N LEU A 160 7.34 -20.89 16.43
CA LEU A 160 7.21 -22.18 15.72
C LEU A 160 5.83 -22.83 15.93
N LYS A 161 5.32 -22.81 17.17
CA LYS A 161 3.98 -23.33 17.47
C LYS A 161 2.87 -22.56 16.75
N GLY A 162 2.99 -21.24 16.65
CA GLY A 162 2.01 -20.41 15.93
C GLY A 162 1.97 -20.72 14.42
N MET A 163 3.13 -20.99 13.81
CA MET A 163 3.19 -21.50 12.44
C MET A 163 2.51 -22.87 12.35
N GLY A 164 2.79 -23.77 13.31
CA GLY A 164 2.17 -25.10 13.40
C GLY A 164 0.65 -25.04 13.50
N ASP A 165 0.11 -24.13 14.30
CA ASP A 165 -1.34 -23.92 14.42
C ASP A 165 -1.96 -23.44 13.10
N ALA A 166 -1.26 -22.56 12.38
CA ALA A 166 -1.74 -22.01 11.11
C ALA A 166 -1.87 -23.04 9.98
N PHE A 167 -1.19 -24.20 10.05
CA PHE A 167 -1.39 -25.27 9.08
C PHE A 167 -2.84 -25.76 9.01
N ASN A 168 -3.57 -25.76 10.14
CA ASN A 168 -4.96 -26.19 10.16
C ASN A 168 -5.91 -25.25 9.40
N LYS A 169 -5.48 -24.02 9.07
CA LYS A 169 -6.31 -23.06 8.31
C LYS A 169 -6.49 -23.40 6.84
N PHE A 170 -5.63 -24.26 6.28
CA PHE A 170 -5.52 -24.44 4.83
C PHE A 170 -5.96 -25.82 4.37
N ASP A 171 -6.48 -25.89 3.15
CA ASP A 171 -6.88 -27.11 2.46
C ASP A 171 -5.81 -27.60 1.47
N GLY A 172 -6.03 -28.78 0.88
CA GLY A 172 -5.13 -29.36 -0.11
C GLY A 172 -4.96 -28.50 -1.37
N TYR A 173 -6.01 -27.76 -1.77
CA TYR A 173 -5.93 -26.85 -2.90
C TYR A 173 -4.93 -25.73 -2.63
N GLN A 174 -5.01 -25.09 -1.47
CA GLN A 174 -4.10 -24.00 -1.11
C GLN A 174 -2.65 -24.48 -0.97
N PHE A 175 -2.42 -25.63 -0.33
CA PHE A 175 -1.07 -26.19 -0.20
C PHE A 175 -0.44 -26.51 -1.56
N LYS A 176 -1.22 -27.04 -2.50
CA LYS A 176 -0.67 -27.35 -3.83
C LYS A 176 -0.49 -26.09 -4.67
N LYS A 177 -1.45 -25.15 -4.67
CA LYS A 177 -1.35 -23.86 -5.38
C LYS A 177 -0.13 -23.05 -4.93
N TYR A 178 0.17 -23.06 -3.64
CA TYR A 178 1.24 -22.28 -3.04
C TYR A 178 2.50 -23.09 -2.71
N SER A 179 2.67 -24.25 -3.35
CA SER A 179 3.82 -25.15 -3.13
C SER A 179 5.17 -24.54 -3.52
N GLY A 180 5.19 -23.47 -4.32
CA GLY A 180 6.37 -22.71 -4.74
C GLY A 180 7.12 -23.30 -5.93
N GLY A 181 8.00 -22.47 -6.49
CA GLY A 181 8.88 -22.85 -7.59
C GLY A 181 10.19 -23.48 -7.13
N LYS A 182 11.07 -23.74 -8.10
CA LYS A 182 12.42 -24.30 -7.89
C LYS A 182 13.22 -23.42 -6.92
N GLY A 183 13.77 -24.01 -5.87
CA GLY A 183 14.61 -23.33 -4.87
C GLY A 183 13.85 -22.66 -3.71
N ALA A 184 12.52 -22.65 -3.72
CA ALA A 184 11.73 -22.15 -2.60
C ALA A 184 11.65 -23.17 -1.45
N VAL A 185 11.53 -22.67 -0.21
CA VAL A 185 11.20 -23.48 0.98
C VAL A 185 9.90 -24.25 0.71
N LYS A 186 9.91 -25.57 0.95
CA LYS A 186 8.72 -26.42 0.78
C LYS A 186 7.92 -26.51 2.07
N PHE A 187 6.62 -26.80 1.96
CA PHE A 187 5.78 -27.07 3.14
C PHE A 187 6.32 -28.21 4.00
N SER A 188 6.83 -29.27 3.38
CA SER A 188 7.43 -30.40 4.11
C SER A 188 8.66 -29.99 4.92
N ASP A 189 9.44 -28.99 4.48
CA ASP A 189 10.57 -28.46 5.23
C ASP A 189 10.10 -27.72 6.48
N VAL A 190 9.05 -26.91 6.35
CA VAL A 190 8.42 -26.21 7.48
C VAL A 190 7.86 -27.22 8.49
N MET A 191 7.11 -28.22 8.01
CA MET A 191 6.48 -29.24 8.86
C MET A 191 7.48 -30.07 9.68
N ARG A 192 8.67 -30.35 9.12
CA ARG A 192 9.77 -31.04 9.83
C ARG A 192 10.31 -30.25 11.03
N VAL A 193 10.03 -28.95 11.10
CA VAL A 193 10.51 -28.08 12.18
C VAL A 193 9.38 -27.72 13.14
N VAL A 194 8.21 -27.35 12.61
CA VAL A 194 7.11 -26.85 13.45
C VAL A 194 6.25 -27.97 14.03
N HIS A 195 6.31 -29.17 13.45
CA HIS A 195 5.54 -30.35 13.87
C HIS A 195 4.06 -30.02 14.09
N PRO A 196 3.31 -29.63 13.03
CA PRO A 196 1.93 -29.18 13.18
C PRO A 196 1.06 -30.30 13.73
N THR A 197 0.21 -29.98 14.69
CA THR A 197 -0.74 -30.93 15.26
C THR A 197 -2.06 -30.83 14.49
N PRO A 198 -2.51 -31.89 13.81
CA PRO A 198 -3.78 -31.86 13.07
C PRO A 198 -4.96 -31.76 14.04
N GLU A 199 -5.94 -30.92 13.73
CA GLU A 199 -7.18 -30.78 14.52
C GLU A 199 -8.19 -31.92 14.27
N SER A 200 -8.01 -32.69 13.19
CA SER A 200 -8.90 -33.79 12.81
C SER A 200 -8.17 -34.91 12.07
N LYS A 201 -8.83 -36.05 11.87
CA LYS A 201 -8.29 -37.17 11.09
C LYS A 201 -8.07 -36.79 9.63
N GLU A 202 -8.99 -36.01 9.06
CA GLU A 202 -8.91 -35.50 7.69
C GLU A 202 -7.70 -34.58 7.52
N LYS A 203 -7.45 -33.68 8.48
CA LYS A 203 -6.23 -32.85 8.49
C LYS A 203 -4.96 -33.68 8.67
N SER A 204 -5.01 -34.74 9.47
CA SER A 204 -3.88 -35.66 9.62
C SER A 204 -3.50 -36.31 8.29
N GLU A 205 -4.48 -36.79 7.53
CA GLU A 205 -4.24 -37.38 6.21
C GLU A 205 -3.77 -36.32 5.20
N LEU A 206 -4.36 -35.12 5.22
CA LEU A 206 -3.90 -34.00 4.40
C LEU A 206 -2.43 -33.64 4.69
N PHE A 207 -2.05 -33.57 5.97
CA PHE A 207 -0.68 -33.26 6.38
C PHE A 207 0.29 -34.34 5.92
N LYS A 208 -0.12 -35.62 5.94
CA LYS A 208 0.66 -36.71 5.36
C LYS A 208 0.88 -36.51 3.86
N GLN A 209 -0.17 -36.16 3.10
CA GLN A 209 -0.05 -35.87 1.67
C GLN A 209 0.85 -34.67 1.37
N VAL A 210 0.79 -33.61 2.18
CA VAL A 210 1.68 -32.45 2.07
C VAL A 210 3.14 -32.84 2.33
N MET A 211 3.38 -33.68 3.35
CA MET A 211 4.71 -34.18 3.69
C MET A 211 5.33 -35.05 2.61
N GLU A 212 4.53 -35.93 2.02
CA GLU A 212 4.94 -36.88 0.98
C GLU A 212 4.96 -36.25 -0.42
N GLY A 213 4.34 -35.08 -0.59
CA GLY A 213 4.24 -34.40 -1.89
C GLY A 213 3.23 -35.06 -2.83
N THR A 214 2.28 -35.83 -2.30
CA THR A 214 1.29 -36.63 -3.04
C THR A 214 -0.03 -35.91 -3.28
N LEU A 215 -0.11 -34.60 -2.95
CA LEU A 215 -1.29 -33.79 -3.24
C LEU A 215 -1.67 -33.83 -4.73
N PRO A 216 -2.96 -34.00 -5.05
CA PRO A 216 -3.43 -34.08 -6.43
C PRO A 216 -3.03 -32.84 -7.22
N ALA A 217 -2.83 -33.00 -8.53
CA ALA A 217 -2.63 -31.86 -9.41
C ALA A 217 -3.87 -30.95 -9.34
N ILE A 218 -3.64 -29.64 -9.27
CA ILE A 218 -4.73 -28.67 -9.39
C ILE A 218 -4.76 -28.18 -10.82
N ASP A 219 -5.97 -28.19 -11.35
CA ASP A 219 -6.33 -27.52 -12.58
C ASP A 219 -6.47 -26.01 -12.32
N THR A 220 -5.35 -25.28 -12.37
CA THR A 220 -5.32 -23.81 -12.36
C THR A 220 -4.97 -23.30 -13.73
N TRP A 221 -5.37 -22.08 -14.08
CA TRP A 221 -4.99 -21.48 -15.36
C TRP A 221 -3.45 -21.36 -15.49
N GLU A 222 -2.72 -21.15 -14.38
CA GLU A 222 -1.25 -21.18 -14.41
C GLU A 222 -0.72 -22.57 -14.78
N THR A 223 -1.30 -23.64 -14.22
CA THR A 223 -0.94 -25.03 -14.56
C THR A 223 -1.31 -25.36 -16.00
N GLN A 224 -2.51 -24.97 -16.43
CA GLN A 224 -3.01 -25.17 -17.79
C GLN A 224 -2.14 -24.41 -18.79
N SER A 225 -1.81 -23.14 -18.52
CA SER A 225 -0.93 -22.34 -19.35
C SER A 225 0.47 -22.93 -19.46
N ALA A 226 1.04 -23.45 -18.37
CA ALA A 226 2.32 -24.15 -18.40
C ALA A 226 2.23 -25.46 -19.19
N ALA A 227 1.16 -26.25 -19.00
CA ALA A 227 0.93 -27.48 -19.75
C ALA A 227 0.80 -27.23 -21.25
N LEU A 228 0.02 -26.21 -21.64
CA LEU A 228 -0.09 -25.76 -23.03
C LEU A 228 1.26 -25.28 -23.57
N GLY A 229 2.09 -24.61 -22.77
CA GLY A 229 3.44 -24.21 -23.18
C GLY A 229 4.38 -25.38 -23.47
N HIS A 230 4.13 -26.56 -22.90
CA HIS A 230 4.94 -27.77 -23.06
C HIS A 230 4.30 -28.84 -23.95
N ALA A 231 3.05 -28.66 -24.37
CA ALA A 231 2.37 -29.59 -25.25
C ALA A 231 2.93 -29.51 -26.67
N GLU A 232 2.96 -30.65 -27.36
CA GLU A 232 3.24 -30.70 -28.79
C GLU A 232 1.97 -30.40 -29.57
N TYR A 233 2.07 -29.51 -30.56
CA TYR A 233 0.97 -29.14 -31.45
C TYR A 233 1.37 -29.44 -32.89
N GLU A 234 0.40 -29.84 -33.71
CA GLU A 234 0.62 -30.10 -35.13
C GLU A 234 0.88 -28.79 -35.89
N THR A 235 0.20 -27.70 -35.50
CA THR A 235 0.37 -26.37 -36.08
C THR A 235 0.42 -25.26 -35.01
N GLU A 236 0.92 -24.08 -35.38
CA GLU A 236 0.83 -22.90 -34.51
C GLU A 236 -0.62 -22.41 -34.35
N GLU A 237 -1.49 -22.65 -35.34
CA GLU A 237 -2.92 -22.38 -35.21
C GLU A 237 -3.58 -23.22 -34.10
N ASP A 238 -3.24 -24.51 -34.00
CA ASP A 238 -3.78 -25.40 -32.96
C ASP A 238 -3.38 -24.95 -31.55
N LYS A 239 -2.13 -24.49 -31.42
CA LYS A 239 -1.62 -23.92 -30.17
C LYS A 239 -2.35 -22.62 -29.80
N ALA A 240 -2.60 -21.76 -30.78
CA ALA A 240 -3.32 -20.51 -30.59
C ALA A 240 -4.77 -20.76 -30.14
N GLU A 241 -5.47 -21.72 -30.76
CA GLU A 241 -6.85 -22.08 -30.42
C GLU A 241 -6.96 -22.72 -29.04
N ALA A 242 -6.04 -23.61 -28.67
CA ALA A 242 -5.98 -24.20 -27.34
C ALA A 242 -5.72 -23.13 -26.26
N THR A 243 -4.82 -22.19 -26.55
CA THR A 243 -4.52 -21.05 -25.67
C THR A 243 -5.72 -20.13 -25.51
N LYS A 244 -6.41 -19.80 -26.61
CA LYS A 244 -7.64 -19.01 -26.61
C LYS A 244 -8.73 -19.66 -25.78
N THR A 245 -8.96 -20.96 -25.95
CA THR A 245 -9.97 -21.74 -25.21
C THR A 245 -9.72 -21.66 -23.70
N MET A 246 -8.48 -21.90 -23.26
CA MET A 246 -8.11 -21.82 -21.84
C MET A 246 -8.37 -20.42 -21.26
N TRP A 247 -7.98 -19.37 -21.99
CA TRP A 247 -8.22 -18.01 -21.53
C TRP A 247 -9.70 -17.59 -21.58
N GLN A 248 -10.48 -18.12 -22.52
CA GLN A 248 -11.92 -17.94 -22.59
C GLN A 248 -12.62 -18.56 -21.38
N ASP A 249 -12.22 -19.77 -20.99
CA ASP A 249 -12.71 -20.43 -19.77
C ASP A 249 -12.35 -19.63 -18.52
N HIS A 250 -11.11 -19.14 -18.44
CA HIS A 250 -10.69 -18.27 -17.34
C HIS A 250 -11.51 -16.97 -17.29
N ALA A 251 -11.76 -16.32 -18.43
CA ALA A 251 -12.55 -15.09 -18.53
C ALA A 251 -14.01 -15.30 -18.10
N ASN A 252 -14.61 -16.41 -18.52
CA ASN A 252 -16.02 -16.75 -18.27
C ASN A 252 -16.26 -17.36 -16.89
N ASN A 253 -15.23 -17.85 -16.22
CA ASN A 253 -15.38 -18.49 -14.92
C ASN A 253 -15.87 -17.48 -13.84
N PRO A 254 -17.06 -17.70 -13.24
CA PRO A 254 -17.64 -16.79 -12.25
C PRO A 254 -16.90 -16.83 -10.90
N ARG A 255 -16.10 -17.87 -10.65
CA ARG A 255 -15.26 -17.98 -9.44
C ARG A 255 -13.98 -17.14 -9.54
N GLN A 256 -13.64 -16.64 -10.73
CA GLN A 256 -12.47 -15.78 -10.87
C GLN A 256 -12.73 -14.41 -10.26
N GLY A 257 -11.89 -14.04 -9.31
CA GLY A 257 -11.99 -12.75 -8.62
C GLY A 257 -11.80 -11.58 -9.59
N TYR A 258 -12.42 -10.45 -9.26
CA TYR A 258 -12.38 -9.23 -10.07
C TYR A 258 -10.94 -8.83 -10.47
N MET A 259 -10.02 -8.82 -9.50
CA MET A 259 -8.61 -8.48 -9.75
C MET A 259 -7.87 -9.51 -10.63
N ALA A 260 -8.27 -10.78 -10.60
CA ALA A 260 -7.67 -11.80 -11.46
C ALA A 260 -8.03 -11.55 -12.92
N LYS A 261 -9.26 -11.10 -13.20
CA LYS A 261 -9.67 -10.68 -14.55
C LYS A 261 -8.95 -9.40 -14.98
N LEU A 262 -8.90 -8.38 -14.11
CA LEU A 262 -8.23 -7.10 -14.39
C LEU A 262 -6.74 -7.27 -14.73
N ARG A 263 -6.01 -8.14 -14.01
CA ARG A 263 -4.58 -8.41 -14.27
C ARG A 263 -4.32 -9.19 -15.55
N ASN A 264 -5.30 -9.93 -16.06
CA ASN A 264 -5.15 -10.81 -17.22
C ASN A 264 -5.75 -10.23 -18.51
N LEU A 265 -6.24 -8.99 -18.52
CA LEU A 265 -6.81 -8.36 -19.71
C LEU A 265 -5.87 -8.40 -20.92
N ARG A 266 -4.57 -8.16 -20.69
CA ARG A 266 -3.55 -8.24 -21.75
C ARG A 266 -3.46 -9.64 -22.36
N ASN A 267 -3.57 -10.68 -21.53
CA ASN A 267 -3.51 -12.06 -22.00
C ASN A 267 -4.77 -12.41 -22.81
N TYR A 268 -5.95 -11.99 -22.35
CA TYR A 268 -7.19 -12.18 -23.09
C TYR A 268 -7.15 -11.55 -24.48
N LEU A 269 -6.65 -10.31 -24.58
CA LEU A 269 -6.49 -9.61 -25.85
C LEU A 269 -5.50 -10.33 -26.78
N LYS A 270 -4.34 -10.73 -26.26
CA LYS A 270 -3.33 -11.47 -27.04
C LYS A 270 -3.87 -12.79 -27.59
N SER A 271 -4.76 -13.43 -26.86
CA SER A 271 -5.34 -14.72 -27.23
C SER A 271 -6.65 -14.61 -28.01
N GLY A 272 -7.12 -13.39 -28.33
CA GLY A 272 -8.35 -13.21 -29.11
C GLY A 272 -9.61 -13.69 -28.41
N VAL A 273 -9.65 -13.63 -27.07
CA VAL A 273 -10.79 -14.00 -26.23
C VAL A 273 -11.96 -13.03 -26.44
N ASP A 274 -13.18 -13.54 -26.47
CA ASP A 274 -14.38 -12.70 -26.39
C ASP A 274 -14.48 -12.07 -25.00
N LEU A 275 -14.39 -10.75 -24.96
CA LEU A 275 -14.36 -9.95 -23.75
C LEU A 275 -15.74 -9.52 -23.26
N THR A 276 -16.84 -9.87 -23.94
CA THR A 276 -18.20 -9.42 -23.60
C THR A 276 -18.51 -9.62 -22.11
N ASN A 277 -18.35 -10.86 -21.61
CA ASN A 277 -18.58 -11.18 -20.19
C ASN A 277 -17.58 -10.51 -19.24
N VAL A 278 -16.38 -10.19 -19.71
CA VAL A 278 -15.36 -9.50 -18.92
C VAL A 278 -15.75 -8.04 -18.76
N ILE A 279 -16.14 -7.39 -19.86
CA ILE A 279 -16.60 -6.01 -19.90
C ILE A 279 -17.85 -5.85 -19.02
N ASP A 280 -18.85 -6.73 -19.16
CA ASP A 280 -20.06 -6.71 -18.34
C ASP A 280 -19.75 -6.82 -16.84
N HIS A 281 -18.74 -7.62 -16.48
CA HIS A 281 -18.33 -7.75 -15.09
C HIS A 281 -17.53 -6.53 -14.59
N LEU A 282 -16.70 -5.93 -15.45
CA LEU A 282 -15.93 -4.74 -15.11
C LEU A 282 -16.82 -3.52 -14.87
N THR A 283 -17.87 -3.35 -15.68
CA THR A 283 -18.82 -2.22 -15.60
C THR A 283 -19.96 -2.47 -14.62
N ASN A 284 -20.06 -3.65 -14.01
CA ASN A 284 -21.10 -3.94 -13.02
C ASN A 284 -20.86 -3.18 -11.70
N PRO A 285 -21.77 -2.28 -11.28
CA PRO A 285 -21.58 -1.47 -10.08
C PRO A 285 -21.41 -2.28 -8.79
N LEU A 286 -22.15 -3.39 -8.65
CA LEU A 286 -22.06 -4.27 -7.47
C LEU A 286 -20.74 -5.04 -7.45
N ALA A 287 -20.24 -5.44 -8.61
CA ALA A 287 -18.95 -6.10 -8.72
C ALA A 287 -17.81 -5.14 -8.36
N VAL A 288 -17.82 -3.92 -8.90
CA VAL A 288 -16.83 -2.88 -8.59
C VAL A 288 -16.86 -2.54 -7.10
N ALA A 289 -18.03 -2.29 -6.51
CA ALA A 289 -18.17 -1.99 -5.08
C ALA A 289 -17.65 -3.13 -4.19
N LYS A 290 -17.99 -4.40 -4.50
CA LYS A 290 -17.49 -5.56 -3.75
C LYS A 290 -16.01 -5.84 -3.96
N SER A 291 -15.44 -5.43 -5.10
CA SER A 291 -14.03 -5.68 -5.44
C SER A 291 -13.04 -4.92 -4.56
N LYS A 292 -13.48 -3.80 -3.97
CA LYS A 292 -12.64 -2.85 -3.21
C LYS A 292 -11.37 -2.44 -3.96
N GLN A 293 -11.41 -2.46 -5.29
CA GLN A 293 -10.30 -1.97 -6.10
C GLN A 293 -10.31 -0.44 -6.09
N LEU A 294 -9.15 0.15 -5.89
CA LEU A 294 -8.97 1.60 -5.97
C LEU A 294 -8.91 2.08 -7.43
N PRO A 295 -9.27 3.35 -7.69
CA PRO A 295 -9.22 3.95 -9.03
C PRO A 295 -7.88 3.76 -9.75
N PHE A 296 -6.75 3.82 -9.02
CA PHE A 296 -5.42 3.64 -9.61
C PHE A 296 -5.20 2.26 -10.26
N ARG A 297 -5.91 1.21 -9.81
CA ARG A 297 -5.80 -0.13 -10.41
C ARG A 297 -6.43 -0.17 -11.80
N PHE A 298 -7.56 0.52 -11.98
CA PHE A 298 -8.20 0.69 -13.28
C PHE A 298 -7.35 1.56 -14.20
N TYR A 299 -6.79 2.65 -13.66
CA TYR A 299 -5.87 3.50 -14.42
C TYR A 299 -4.63 2.75 -14.92
N THR A 300 -4.00 1.97 -14.04
CA THR A 300 -2.83 1.16 -14.42
C THR A 300 -3.20 0.19 -15.54
N ALA A 301 -4.35 -0.49 -15.44
CA ALA A 301 -4.82 -1.39 -16.49
C ALA A 301 -5.10 -0.64 -17.81
N TYR A 302 -5.77 0.50 -17.73
CA TYR A 302 -6.07 1.37 -18.88
C TYR A 302 -4.80 1.78 -19.64
N ARG A 303 -3.77 2.22 -18.91
CA ARG A 303 -2.48 2.60 -19.48
C ARG A 303 -1.73 1.40 -20.06
N GLU A 304 -1.69 0.26 -19.36
CA GLU A 304 -1.06 -0.97 -19.86
C GLU A 304 -1.68 -1.50 -21.16
N LEU A 305 -2.93 -1.11 -21.44
CA LEU A 305 -3.65 -1.46 -22.67
C LEU A 305 -3.60 -0.34 -23.74
N GLY A 306 -2.81 0.71 -23.53
CA GLY A 306 -2.60 1.78 -24.50
C GLY A 306 -3.63 2.90 -24.48
N GLY A 307 -4.44 3.00 -23.43
CA GLY A 307 -5.37 4.12 -23.28
C GLY A 307 -4.66 5.47 -23.06
N GLU A 308 -3.38 5.46 -22.69
CA GLU A 308 -2.56 6.67 -22.53
C GLU A 308 -1.06 6.36 -22.69
N THR A 309 -0.35 7.24 -23.37
CA THR A 309 1.12 7.28 -23.38
C THR A 309 1.57 8.48 -22.55
N ILE A 310 2.24 8.22 -21.43
CA ILE A 310 2.80 9.29 -20.59
C ILE A 310 4.20 9.61 -21.11
N THR A 311 4.40 10.86 -21.51
CA THR A 311 5.73 11.38 -21.84
C THR A 311 6.01 12.59 -20.96
N SER A 312 7.15 12.58 -20.28
CA SER A 312 7.65 13.70 -19.50
C SER A 312 9.16 13.82 -19.62
N ARG A 313 9.72 14.92 -19.11
CA ARG A 313 11.19 15.09 -19.03
C ARG A 313 11.88 13.96 -18.25
N TRP A 314 11.17 13.29 -17.35
CA TRP A 314 11.72 12.31 -16.40
C TRP A 314 11.36 10.87 -16.77
N TYR A 315 10.41 10.68 -17.69
CA TYR A 315 9.91 9.35 -18.07
C TYR A 315 9.44 9.35 -19.53
N HIS A 316 9.97 8.40 -20.30
CA HIS A 316 9.52 8.10 -21.65
C HIS A 316 8.96 6.67 -21.67
N ASP A 317 7.66 6.54 -21.92
CA ASP A 317 7.06 5.24 -22.24
C ASP A 317 7.29 4.91 -23.71
N ASP A 318 8.40 4.24 -24.03
CA ASP A 318 8.74 3.79 -25.39
C ASP A 318 8.01 2.50 -25.80
N THR A 319 7.05 2.02 -25.00
CA THR A 319 6.32 0.79 -25.32
C THR A 319 5.11 1.08 -26.21
N ASP A 320 5.11 0.52 -27.43
CA ASP A 320 3.93 0.49 -28.30
C ASP A 320 2.86 -0.41 -27.65
N LYS A 321 1.92 0.23 -26.95
CA LYS A 321 0.87 -0.42 -26.17
C LYS A 321 -0.49 -0.42 -26.87
N THR A 322 -0.57 -0.42 -28.19
CA THR A 322 -1.83 -0.36 -28.97
C THR A 322 -2.64 -1.67 -28.95
N MET A 323 -3.06 -2.12 -27.77
CA MET A 323 -3.72 -3.42 -27.56
C MET A 323 -5.19 -3.34 -27.16
N GLY A 324 -5.61 -2.29 -26.45
CA GLY A 324 -6.98 -2.13 -25.95
C GLY A 324 -7.96 -1.73 -27.04
N SER A 325 -9.09 -2.43 -27.14
CA SER A 325 -10.20 -1.97 -27.97
C SER A 325 -10.88 -0.74 -27.36
N PRO A 326 -11.48 0.16 -28.16
CA PRO A 326 -12.22 1.31 -27.63
C PRO A 326 -13.28 0.92 -26.59
N GLN A 327 -13.98 -0.20 -26.82
CA GLN A 327 -15.00 -0.72 -25.91
C GLN A 327 -14.42 -1.12 -24.54
N LEU A 328 -13.28 -1.81 -24.52
CA LEU A 328 -12.64 -2.21 -23.27
C LEU A 328 -12.05 -1.00 -22.54
N LEU A 329 -11.46 -0.06 -23.27
CA LEU A 329 -10.95 1.17 -22.69
C LEU A 329 -12.09 1.95 -22.03
N SER A 330 -13.21 2.20 -22.71
CA SER A 330 -14.40 2.84 -22.12
C SER A 330 -14.91 2.07 -20.90
N ALA A 331 -14.96 0.74 -20.94
CA ALA A 331 -15.37 -0.07 -19.79
C ALA A 331 -14.45 0.12 -18.56
N LEU A 332 -13.15 0.33 -18.78
CA LEU A 332 -12.20 0.66 -17.70
C LEU A 332 -12.40 2.08 -17.17
N GLU A 333 -12.80 3.03 -18.02
CA GLU A 333 -13.17 4.39 -17.57
C GLU A 333 -14.44 4.35 -16.71
N ASP A 334 -15.47 3.61 -17.13
CA ASP A 334 -16.70 3.41 -16.35
C ASP A 334 -16.41 2.72 -15.01
N ALA A 335 -15.59 1.67 -15.02
CA ALA A 335 -15.19 0.97 -13.80
C ALA A 335 -14.36 1.86 -12.86
N PHE A 336 -13.52 2.74 -13.42
CA PHE A 336 -12.81 3.76 -12.66
C PHE A 336 -13.82 4.68 -11.96
N ASP A 337 -14.75 5.31 -12.71
CA ASP A 337 -15.74 6.23 -12.14
C ASP A 337 -16.62 5.54 -11.09
N LEU A 338 -17.03 4.28 -11.32
CA LEU A 338 -17.76 3.49 -10.34
C LEU A 338 -16.95 3.23 -9.06
N SER A 339 -15.64 3.03 -9.17
CA SER A 339 -14.76 2.79 -8.02
C SER A 339 -14.59 4.02 -7.14
N VAL A 340 -14.80 5.23 -7.69
CA VAL A 340 -14.76 6.51 -6.96
C VAL A 340 -15.85 6.58 -5.89
N ASN A 341 -16.99 5.91 -6.08
CA ASN A 341 -18.08 5.87 -5.09
C ASN A 341 -17.69 5.18 -3.77
N ASN A 342 -16.57 4.46 -3.74
CA ASN A 342 -16.03 3.88 -2.51
C ASN A 342 -15.18 4.87 -1.70
N LEU A 343 -14.96 6.09 -2.19
CA LEU A 343 -14.20 7.13 -1.50
C LEU A 343 -15.08 7.85 -0.46
N PRO A 344 -14.50 8.27 0.68
CA PRO A 344 -15.26 8.87 1.77
C PRO A 344 -15.62 10.30 1.44
N ASP A 345 -16.57 10.84 2.21
CA ASP A 345 -16.84 12.26 2.27
C ASP A 345 -15.81 12.96 3.17
N LEU A 346 -15.03 13.87 2.57
CA LEU A 346 -14.01 14.65 3.26
C LEU A 346 -14.52 15.94 3.91
N GLY A 347 -15.83 16.15 3.96
CA GLY A 347 -16.43 17.38 4.46
C GLY A 347 -16.64 18.42 3.35
N ASP A 348 -16.89 19.66 3.76
CA ASP A 348 -17.22 20.75 2.84
C ASP A 348 -15.97 21.59 2.53
N ASP A 349 -15.90 22.23 1.36
CA ASP A 349 -14.78 23.11 0.97
C ASP A 349 -13.39 22.45 1.14
N VAL A 350 -13.13 21.44 0.30
CA VAL A 350 -11.90 20.62 0.36
C VAL A 350 -10.84 21.15 -0.61
N LEU A 351 -9.61 21.35 -0.13
CA LEU A 351 -8.44 21.63 -0.97
C LEU A 351 -7.53 20.39 -1.01
N ILE A 352 -7.33 19.85 -2.21
CA ILE A 352 -6.49 18.68 -2.45
C ILE A 352 -5.20 19.15 -3.13
N ILE A 353 -4.08 18.97 -2.47
CA ILE A 353 -2.75 19.34 -2.96
C ILE A 353 -2.04 18.07 -3.43
N VAL A 354 -1.58 18.06 -4.67
CA VAL A 354 -0.93 16.89 -5.27
C VAL A 354 0.47 17.24 -5.76
N ASP A 355 1.43 16.47 -5.28
CA ASP A 355 2.83 16.57 -5.64
C ASP A 355 3.10 16.00 -7.04
N GLN A 356 3.71 16.80 -7.90
CA GLN A 356 4.13 16.46 -9.26
C GLN A 356 5.65 16.66 -9.46
N SER A 357 6.40 16.78 -8.37
CA SER A 357 7.86 16.94 -8.37
C SER A 357 8.60 15.72 -8.93
N GLY A 358 9.91 15.88 -9.17
CA GLY A 358 10.76 14.85 -9.78
C GLY A 358 10.79 13.53 -8.99
N SER A 359 10.82 13.57 -7.66
CA SER A 359 10.87 12.36 -6.81
C SER A 359 9.60 11.51 -6.94
N MET A 360 8.47 12.13 -7.29
CA MET A 360 7.19 11.46 -7.53
C MET A 360 7.18 10.62 -8.83
N TRP A 361 8.13 10.84 -9.75
CA TRP A 361 8.27 10.02 -10.97
C TRP A 361 8.96 8.67 -10.72
N SER A 362 9.30 8.36 -9.46
CA SER A 362 9.78 7.03 -9.08
C SER A 362 8.68 5.98 -9.17
N GLN A 363 9.06 4.79 -9.67
CA GLN A 363 8.19 3.62 -9.64
C GLN A 363 7.85 3.26 -8.20
N VAL A 364 6.60 2.87 -7.98
CA VAL A 364 6.10 2.44 -6.66
C VAL A 364 6.78 1.13 -6.22
N SER A 365 7.23 0.34 -7.19
CA SER A 365 7.79 -1.00 -7.03
C SER A 365 8.68 -1.33 -8.22
N GLY A 366 9.77 -2.06 -8.00
CA GLY A 366 10.69 -2.48 -9.08
C GLY A 366 10.06 -3.44 -10.10
N ARG A 367 8.84 -3.95 -9.85
CA ARG A 367 8.04 -4.77 -10.76
C ARG A 367 6.78 -4.04 -11.26
N SER A 368 6.57 -2.79 -10.84
CA SER A 368 5.42 -1.98 -11.19
C SER A 368 5.81 -0.96 -12.23
N THR A 369 4.99 -0.82 -13.26
CA THR A 369 5.09 0.31 -14.19
C THR A 369 4.46 1.57 -13.58
N ALA A 370 3.65 1.46 -12.52
CA ALA A 370 2.98 2.60 -11.89
C ALA A 370 3.96 3.46 -11.07
N MET A 371 3.87 4.77 -11.25
CA MET A 371 4.65 5.82 -10.61
C MET A 371 3.89 6.47 -9.44
N CYS A 372 4.61 7.10 -8.51
CA CYS A 372 3.99 7.75 -7.36
C CYS A 372 3.12 8.96 -7.77
N CYS A 373 3.56 9.72 -8.78
CA CYS A 373 2.80 10.85 -9.36
C CYS A 373 1.47 10.40 -9.97
N GLU A 374 1.43 9.21 -10.58
CA GLU A 374 0.20 8.63 -11.13
C GLU A 374 -0.77 8.28 -10.01
N ILE A 375 -0.30 7.67 -8.93
CA ILE A 375 -1.16 7.37 -7.78
C ILE A 375 -1.67 8.66 -7.15
N GLY A 376 -0.79 9.65 -6.90
CA GLY A 376 -1.19 10.94 -6.34
C GLY A 376 -2.20 11.68 -7.22
N GLY A 377 -1.94 11.75 -8.53
CA GLY A 377 -2.81 12.41 -9.51
C GLY A 377 -4.17 11.73 -9.65
N VAL A 378 -4.19 10.40 -9.79
CA VAL A 378 -5.42 9.61 -9.85
C VAL A 378 -6.23 9.74 -8.57
N LEU A 379 -5.58 9.66 -7.40
CA LEU A 379 -6.26 9.77 -6.12
C LEU A 379 -6.84 11.18 -5.93
N GLY A 380 -6.07 12.23 -6.25
CA GLY A 380 -6.54 13.60 -6.14
C GLY A 380 -7.73 13.90 -7.06
N ALA A 381 -7.67 13.42 -8.31
CA ALA A 381 -8.77 13.54 -9.28
C ALA A 381 -10.01 12.74 -8.85
N ALA A 382 -9.82 11.53 -8.31
CA ALA A 382 -10.92 10.70 -7.83
C ALA A 382 -11.60 11.31 -6.60
N VAL A 383 -10.84 11.83 -5.62
CA VAL A 383 -11.41 12.52 -4.45
C VAL A 383 -12.17 13.78 -4.89
N TRP A 384 -11.61 14.56 -5.81
CA TRP A 384 -12.32 15.72 -6.38
C TRP A 384 -13.64 15.32 -7.03
N TYR A 385 -13.61 14.28 -7.86
CA TYR A 385 -14.81 13.80 -8.55
C TYR A 385 -15.87 13.34 -7.55
N ASN A 386 -15.47 12.60 -6.50
CA ASN A 386 -16.39 12.19 -5.45
C ASN A 386 -17.04 13.39 -4.75
N GLN A 387 -16.23 14.35 -4.27
CA GLN A 387 -16.75 15.51 -3.56
C GLN A 387 -17.65 16.38 -4.46
N VAL A 388 -17.23 16.67 -5.69
CA VAL A 388 -17.89 17.66 -6.54
C VAL A 388 -19.02 17.08 -7.39
N VAL A 389 -18.78 15.93 -8.01
CA VAL A 389 -19.71 15.31 -8.97
C VAL A 389 -20.70 14.41 -8.24
N ASN A 390 -20.24 13.50 -7.38
CA ASN A 390 -21.13 12.56 -6.70
C ASN A 390 -21.86 13.20 -5.52
N LEU A 391 -21.15 13.93 -4.66
CA LEU A 391 -21.72 14.51 -3.43
C LEU A 391 -22.22 15.94 -3.60
N GLY A 392 -21.92 16.59 -4.72
CA GLY A 392 -22.36 17.96 -5.01
C GLY A 392 -21.71 19.05 -4.15
N LYS A 393 -20.63 18.72 -3.44
CA LYS A 393 -19.88 19.61 -2.55
C LYS A 393 -18.85 20.45 -3.29
N LYS A 394 -18.15 21.31 -2.56
CA LYS A 394 -17.04 22.12 -3.06
C LYS A 394 -15.72 21.44 -2.78
N ALA A 395 -14.93 21.21 -3.83
CA ALA A 395 -13.54 20.81 -3.69
C ALA A 395 -12.71 21.36 -4.86
N MET A 396 -11.44 21.69 -4.60
CA MET A 396 -10.47 22.14 -5.59
C MET A 396 -9.20 21.33 -5.49
N VAL A 397 -8.53 21.13 -6.64
CA VAL A 397 -7.24 20.46 -6.70
C VAL A 397 -6.17 21.47 -7.08
N ALA A 398 -5.04 21.46 -6.37
CA ALA A 398 -3.84 22.18 -6.78
C ALA A 398 -2.66 21.22 -6.92
N GLY A 399 -1.93 21.34 -8.03
CA GLY A 399 -0.66 20.64 -8.24
C GLY A 399 0.50 21.52 -7.81
N PHE A 400 1.60 20.91 -7.36
CA PHE A 400 2.86 21.64 -7.11
C PHE A 400 4.10 20.87 -7.57
N ALA A 401 5.11 21.64 -7.97
CA ALA A 401 6.50 21.22 -8.11
C ALA A 401 7.41 22.46 -7.99
N CYS A 402 8.07 22.92 -9.08
CA CYS A 402 8.69 24.25 -9.10
C CYS A 402 7.65 25.38 -9.14
N ARG A 403 6.45 25.07 -9.64
CA ARG A 403 5.31 25.98 -9.80
C ARG A 403 4.06 25.33 -9.21
N GLY A 404 3.12 26.16 -8.78
CA GLY A 404 1.81 25.74 -8.33
C GLY A 404 0.73 26.04 -9.35
N LYS A 405 -0.31 25.23 -9.40
CA LYS A 405 -1.47 25.45 -10.28
C LYS A 405 -2.73 24.90 -9.64
N VAL A 406 -3.79 25.72 -9.58
CA VAL A 406 -5.15 25.24 -9.28
C VAL A 406 -5.81 24.73 -10.57
N TYR A 407 -6.43 23.56 -10.49
CA TYR A 407 -7.19 22.97 -11.58
C TYR A 407 -8.67 23.27 -11.39
N ASN A 408 -9.24 24.07 -12.29
CA ASN A 408 -10.65 24.41 -12.30
C ASN A 408 -11.40 23.55 -13.32
N TRP A 409 -11.90 22.40 -12.88
CA TRP A 409 -12.65 21.47 -13.72
C TRP A 409 -14.15 21.71 -13.68
N SER A 410 -14.81 21.45 -14.80
CA SER A 410 -16.28 21.43 -14.87
C SER A 410 -16.81 20.17 -14.19
N LYS A 411 -18.04 20.22 -13.65
CA LYS A 411 -18.74 19.02 -13.14
C LYS A 411 -18.97 17.93 -14.21
N ARG A 412 -18.75 18.25 -15.49
CA ARG A 412 -18.81 17.29 -16.61
C ARG A 412 -17.48 16.58 -16.89
N THR A 413 -16.39 17.00 -16.25
CA THR A 413 -15.07 16.37 -16.42
C THR A 413 -15.05 15.02 -15.72
N SER A 414 -14.73 13.94 -16.46
CA SER A 414 -14.54 12.62 -15.86
C SER A 414 -13.32 12.59 -14.95
N SER A 415 -13.34 11.74 -13.94
CA SER A 415 -12.25 11.61 -12.97
C SER A 415 -10.93 11.20 -13.66
N LEU A 416 -10.99 10.34 -14.68
CA LEU A 416 -9.85 9.98 -15.50
C LEU A 416 -9.33 11.20 -16.29
N SER A 417 -10.20 11.98 -16.93
CA SER A 417 -9.79 13.18 -17.68
C SER A 417 -9.11 14.21 -16.79
N ALA A 418 -9.62 14.38 -15.56
CA ALA A 418 -9.01 15.22 -14.54
C ALA A 418 -7.60 14.71 -14.18
N ALA A 419 -7.45 13.40 -13.92
CA ALA A 419 -6.15 12.78 -13.65
C ALA A 419 -5.17 13.02 -14.82
N LYS A 420 -5.58 12.74 -16.05
CA LYS A 420 -4.76 12.96 -17.26
C LYS A 420 -4.30 14.41 -17.38
N GLN A 421 -5.18 15.37 -17.12
CA GLN A 421 -4.80 16.78 -17.17
C GLN A 421 -3.76 17.13 -16.11
N MET A 422 -3.85 16.55 -14.91
CA MET A 422 -2.83 16.72 -13.89
C MET A 422 -1.48 16.18 -14.35
N MET A 423 -1.45 14.92 -14.80
CA MET A 423 -0.21 14.23 -15.18
C MET A 423 0.48 14.87 -16.39
N ASN A 424 -0.28 15.43 -17.32
CA ASN A 424 0.26 16.15 -18.48
C ASN A 424 0.64 17.61 -18.20
N THR A 425 0.40 18.11 -16.99
CA THR A 425 0.80 19.47 -16.62
C THR A 425 2.23 19.49 -16.11
N ASN A 426 3.15 20.12 -16.85
CA ASN A 426 4.52 20.27 -16.40
C ASN A 426 4.65 21.40 -15.35
N LEU A 427 4.85 21.04 -14.09
CA LEU A 427 5.08 22.00 -12.99
C LEU A 427 6.56 22.19 -12.63
N GLY A 428 7.49 21.47 -13.25
CA GLY A 428 8.92 21.47 -12.94
C GLY A 428 9.37 20.26 -12.12
N GLY A 429 10.60 20.27 -11.61
CA GLY A 429 11.22 19.13 -10.92
C GLY A 429 11.41 19.27 -9.41
N SER A 430 11.48 20.49 -8.86
CA SER A 430 11.64 20.75 -7.42
C SER A 430 10.36 20.46 -6.64
N THR A 431 10.46 20.31 -5.32
CA THR A 431 9.35 19.93 -4.43
C THR A 431 8.93 21.11 -3.55
N ARG A 432 8.33 22.16 -4.15
CA ARG A 432 8.03 23.43 -3.47
C ARG A 432 6.53 23.57 -3.15
N ILE A 433 6.09 23.05 -2.00
CA ILE A 433 4.67 23.06 -1.60
C ILE A 433 4.09 24.47 -1.45
N ASN A 434 4.91 25.46 -1.10
CA ASN A 434 4.52 26.86 -0.96
C ASN A 434 3.96 27.46 -2.27
N THR A 435 4.34 26.89 -3.42
CA THR A 435 3.78 27.30 -4.71
C THR A 435 2.31 26.90 -4.87
N ALA A 436 1.90 25.76 -4.29
CA ALA A 436 0.50 25.35 -4.23
C ALA A 436 -0.31 26.27 -3.31
N TRP A 437 0.25 26.66 -2.16
CA TRP A 437 -0.37 27.61 -1.25
C TRP A 437 -0.60 28.97 -1.90
N GLN A 438 0.41 29.49 -2.60
CA GLN A 438 0.27 30.74 -3.34
C GLN A 438 -0.84 30.63 -4.41
N ALA A 439 -0.84 29.55 -5.21
CA ALA A 439 -1.85 29.36 -6.25
C ALA A 439 -3.28 29.24 -5.66
N ALA A 440 -3.44 28.57 -4.52
CA ALA A 440 -4.72 28.46 -3.82
C ALA A 440 -5.19 29.81 -3.24
N LYS A 441 -4.26 30.58 -2.68
CA LYS A 441 -4.53 31.95 -2.19
C LYS A 441 -4.96 32.88 -3.32
N ASP A 442 -4.25 32.85 -4.44
CA ASP A 442 -4.55 33.69 -5.62
C ASP A 442 -5.91 33.33 -6.24
N ALA A 443 -6.33 32.07 -6.10
CA ALA A 443 -7.66 31.60 -6.49
C ALA A 443 -8.76 31.94 -5.45
N GLY A 444 -8.42 32.58 -4.33
CA GLY A 444 -9.37 32.99 -3.29
C GLY A 444 -9.98 31.81 -2.50
N LEU A 445 -9.25 30.71 -2.36
CA LEU A 445 -9.76 29.53 -1.68
C LEU A 445 -9.75 29.70 -0.15
N THR A 446 -10.77 29.15 0.53
CA THR A 446 -10.92 29.16 1.99
C THR A 446 -11.35 27.78 2.48
N PRO A 447 -10.46 26.77 2.41
CA PRO A 447 -10.84 25.39 2.66
C PRO A 447 -11.08 25.09 4.13
N SER A 448 -12.08 24.27 4.43
CA SER A 448 -12.26 23.69 5.77
C SER A 448 -11.42 22.43 5.97
N THR A 449 -11.01 21.78 4.87
CA THR A 449 -10.19 20.56 4.88
C THR A 449 -9.09 20.67 3.81
N ILE A 450 -7.85 20.39 4.21
CA ILE A 450 -6.68 20.36 3.31
C ILE A 450 -6.10 18.94 3.31
N VAL A 451 -5.94 18.36 2.12
CA VAL A 451 -5.30 17.05 1.94
C VAL A 451 -4.07 17.21 1.06
N VAL A 452 -2.91 16.77 1.53
CA VAL A 452 -1.64 16.79 0.77
C VAL A 452 -1.22 15.37 0.40
N LEU A 453 -1.05 15.10 -0.90
CA LEU A 453 -0.54 13.84 -1.45
C LEU A 453 0.89 14.03 -1.94
N SER A 454 1.89 13.48 -1.24
CA SER A 454 3.32 13.68 -1.54
C SER A 454 4.19 12.56 -0.95
N ASP A 455 5.46 12.49 -1.34
CA ASP A 455 6.49 11.72 -0.64
C ASP A 455 7.07 12.44 0.60
N MET A 456 6.59 13.66 0.87
CA MET A 456 6.98 14.54 1.97
C MET A 456 8.43 15.05 1.88
N GLN A 457 9.10 14.94 0.73
CA GLN A 457 10.47 15.40 0.52
C GLN A 457 10.51 16.79 -0.12
N MET A 458 9.99 17.78 0.61
CA MET A 458 9.99 19.17 0.15
C MET A 458 11.43 19.70 -0.01
N THR A 459 11.67 20.51 -1.03
CA THR A 459 12.93 21.22 -1.23
C THR A 459 12.94 22.48 -0.39
N GLY A 460 14.08 22.80 0.24
CA GLY A 460 14.32 24.16 0.70
C GLY A 460 14.27 25.07 -0.53
N GLY A 461 13.71 26.27 -0.43
CA GLY A 461 13.84 27.24 -1.53
C GLY A 461 15.31 27.44 -1.88
N ASP A 462 15.65 27.62 -3.16
CA ASP A 462 17.03 27.92 -3.57
C ASP A 462 17.58 29.13 -2.79
N ASN A 463 18.89 29.11 -2.52
CA ASN A 463 19.66 30.22 -1.95
C ASN A 463 19.54 31.46 -2.85
N ASP A 464 18.47 32.23 -2.72
CA ASP A 464 18.52 33.65 -3.05
C ASP A 464 19.08 34.37 -1.82
N TYR A 465 20.20 35.07 -2.07
CA TYR A 465 20.80 36.06 -1.20
C TYR A 465 19.68 36.81 -0.42
N TRP A 466 19.85 36.95 0.90
CA TRP A 466 18.94 37.66 1.83
C TRP A 466 17.93 36.83 2.66
N GLY A 467 18.32 35.67 3.18
CA GLY A 467 18.05 35.31 4.59
C GLY A 467 16.60 35.20 5.07
N ALA A 468 15.60 35.01 4.21
CA ALA A 468 14.20 34.82 4.60
C ALA A 468 13.77 33.35 4.44
N TYR A 469 14.27 32.46 5.31
CA TYR A 469 13.86 31.04 5.35
C TYR A 469 12.81 30.73 6.42
N ASP A 470 12.34 31.74 7.15
CA ASP A 470 11.35 31.51 8.18
C ASP A 470 9.93 31.48 7.56
N ASN A 471 9.33 30.28 7.58
CA ASN A 471 7.88 30.02 7.70
C ASN A 471 7.00 29.67 6.50
N ILE A 472 7.41 29.78 5.23
CA ILE A 472 6.44 29.68 4.11
C ILE A 472 5.95 28.23 3.78
N MET A 473 6.04 27.27 4.70
CA MET A 473 5.45 25.93 4.52
C MET A 473 4.01 25.81 4.99
N ASN A 474 3.57 26.69 5.90
CA ASN A 474 2.30 26.52 6.58
C ASN A 474 1.15 27.19 5.77
N PRO A 475 0.02 26.49 5.55
CA PRO A 475 -1.14 27.07 4.86
C PRO A 475 -1.73 28.29 5.60
N GLU A 476 -1.52 28.41 6.91
CA GLU A 476 -1.94 29.54 7.74
C GLU A 476 -1.34 30.87 7.26
N ASP A 477 -0.06 30.87 6.85
CA ASP A 477 0.64 32.07 6.36
C ASP A 477 0.04 32.59 5.03
N TYR A 478 -0.72 31.74 4.36
CA TYR A 478 -1.44 32.05 3.14
C TYR A 478 -2.92 32.39 3.36
N GLY A 479 -3.41 32.32 4.61
CA GLY A 479 -4.83 32.48 4.92
C GLY A 479 -5.68 31.30 4.46
N LEU A 480 -5.08 30.12 4.27
CA LEU A 480 -5.77 28.92 3.81
C LEU A 480 -6.21 27.99 4.95
N ALA A 481 -5.68 28.19 6.16
CA ALA A 481 -6.01 27.37 7.32
C ALA A 481 -6.17 28.23 8.58
N ASP A 482 -7.05 27.76 9.46
CA ASP A 482 -7.22 28.26 10.83
C ASP A 482 -7.23 27.08 11.83
N ALA A 483 -7.54 27.37 13.10
CA ALA A 483 -7.57 26.37 14.17
C ALA A 483 -8.61 25.24 13.96
N ASN A 484 -9.61 25.46 13.12
CA ASN A 484 -10.68 24.50 12.81
C ASN A 484 -10.43 23.75 11.49
N THR A 485 -9.44 24.18 10.68
CA THR A 485 -9.13 23.51 9.41
C THR A 485 -8.54 22.12 9.65
N LEU A 486 -9.19 21.10 9.07
CA LEU A 486 -8.68 19.73 9.10
C LEU A 486 -7.53 19.59 8.10
N LYS A 487 -6.31 19.35 8.59
CA LYS A 487 -5.10 19.21 7.76
C LYS A 487 -4.62 17.76 7.75
N ILE A 488 -4.54 17.16 6.57
CA ILE A 488 -4.19 15.75 6.37
C ILE A 488 -3.02 15.65 5.39
N SER A 489 -1.96 14.96 5.77
CA SER A 489 -0.85 14.60 4.89
C SER A 489 -0.84 13.10 4.64
N VAL A 490 -0.88 12.71 3.37
CA VAL A 490 -0.80 11.33 2.91
C VAL A 490 0.60 11.11 2.34
N ASN A 491 1.45 10.48 3.15
CA ASN A 491 2.80 10.13 2.80
C ASN A 491 2.83 8.85 1.96
N LEU A 492 3.16 9.03 0.69
CA LEU A 492 3.19 7.96 -0.30
C LEU A 492 4.45 7.09 -0.16
N GLN A 493 5.56 7.62 0.39
CA GLN A 493 6.84 6.91 0.47
C GLN A 493 7.29 6.56 1.90
N GLY A 494 6.81 7.23 2.94
CA GLY A 494 7.08 6.87 4.35
C GLY A 494 8.54 7.00 4.76
N TYR A 495 9.22 8.09 4.38
CA TYR A 495 10.55 8.45 4.90
C TYR A 495 10.50 8.77 6.41
N ASP A 496 11.66 9.01 7.03
CA ASP A 496 11.80 9.16 8.49
C ASP A 496 11.49 10.57 9.03
N ASN A 497 11.14 11.50 8.15
CA ASN A 497 10.90 12.89 8.47
C ASN A 497 9.69 13.43 7.69
N THR A 498 9.11 14.51 8.19
CA THR A 498 7.97 15.19 7.56
C THR A 498 7.99 16.69 7.85
N PRO A 499 7.82 17.53 6.81
CA PRO A 499 7.62 18.97 6.99
C PRO A 499 6.19 19.29 7.48
N LEU A 500 5.23 18.38 7.28
CA LEU A 500 3.83 18.53 7.66
C LEU A 500 3.55 17.77 8.95
N ALA A 501 4.00 18.34 10.07
CA ALA A 501 4.14 17.63 11.33
C ALA A 501 2.93 17.75 12.27
N VAL A 502 2.74 16.74 13.12
CA VAL A 502 1.57 16.63 14.04
C VAL A 502 1.51 17.79 15.03
N ASN A 503 2.67 18.26 15.47
CA ASN A 503 2.83 19.46 16.29
C ASN A 503 2.25 20.73 15.64
N ASN A 504 2.19 20.78 14.31
CA ASN A 504 1.60 21.86 13.53
C ASN A 504 0.15 21.55 13.13
N GLY A 505 -0.52 20.63 13.83
CA GLY A 505 -1.93 20.29 13.61
C GLY A 505 -2.20 19.41 12.38
N TRP A 506 -1.18 18.75 11.83
CA TRP A 506 -1.35 17.82 10.71
C TRP A 506 -1.64 16.39 11.17
N TYR A 507 -2.67 15.79 10.62
CA TYR A 507 -2.89 14.34 10.67
C TYR A 507 -2.05 13.66 9.59
N GLN A 508 -1.25 12.68 9.98
CA GLN A 508 -0.38 11.97 9.03
C GLN A 508 -0.88 10.56 8.77
N ILE A 509 -1.05 10.23 7.49
CA ILE A 509 -1.41 8.91 7.00
C ILE A 509 -0.36 8.47 5.99
N ALA A 510 -0.19 7.16 5.80
CA ALA A 510 0.71 6.65 4.78
C ALA A 510 0.17 5.39 4.11
N GLY A 511 0.67 5.12 2.91
CA GLY A 511 0.37 3.89 2.16
C GLY A 511 -0.35 4.15 0.84
N TRP A 512 -0.90 3.07 0.27
CA TRP A 512 -1.53 3.04 -1.05
C TRP A 512 -2.90 2.34 -1.07
N SER A 513 -3.53 2.18 0.11
CA SER A 513 -4.77 1.42 0.26
C SER A 513 -5.97 2.35 0.45
N ASP A 514 -7.14 1.85 0.03
CA ASP A 514 -8.46 2.41 0.33
C ASP A 514 -8.67 2.66 1.82
N LYS A 515 -7.98 1.92 2.70
CA LYS A 515 -8.03 2.11 4.14
C LYS A 515 -7.41 3.40 4.66
N ILE A 516 -6.66 4.13 3.83
CA ILE A 516 -6.27 5.51 4.13
C ILE A 516 -7.50 6.38 4.41
N PHE A 517 -8.61 6.08 3.74
CA PHE A 517 -9.83 6.86 3.83
C PHE A 517 -10.67 6.54 5.07
N ASP A 518 -10.75 5.28 5.47
CA ASP A 518 -11.36 4.87 6.75
C ASP A 518 -10.66 5.59 7.93
N VAL A 519 -9.34 5.80 7.80
CA VAL A 519 -8.55 6.57 8.77
C VAL A 519 -8.95 8.04 8.78
N ILE A 520 -9.16 8.65 7.61
CA ILE A 520 -9.60 10.05 7.51
C ILE A 520 -10.97 10.24 8.18
N GLU A 521 -11.89 9.27 8.02
CA GLU A 521 -13.18 9.31 8.70
C GLU A 521 -13.03 9.21 10.23
N ALA A 522 -12.17 8.30 10.71
CA ALA A 522 -11.88 8.16 12.14
C ALA A 522 -11.20 9.41 12.74
N MET A 523 -10.39 10.12 11.95
CA MET A 523 -9.69 11.36 12.32
C MET A 523 -10.60 12.59 12.48
N LYS A 524 -11.89 12.49 12.12
CA LYS A 524 -12.86 13.52 12.47
C LYS A 524 -13.09 13.62 13.99
N ASN A 525 -12.55 12.68 14.78
CA ASN A 525 -12.52 12.73 16.25
C ASN A 525 -11.10 13.04 16.76
N PRO A 526 -10.92 14.00 17.69
CA PRO A 526 -9.60 14.41 18.17
C PRO A 526 -8.88 13.27 18.93
N GLY A 527 -7.77 12.79 18.37
CA GLY A 527 -6.90 11.76 18.94
C GLY A 527 -5.77 11.36 17.99
N ASP A 528 -4.68 10.81 18.53
CA ASP A 528 -3.55 10.31 17.74
C ASP A 528 -4.03 9.18 16.81
N ALA A 529 -3.99 9.47 15.51
CA ALA A 529 -4.34 8.62 14.38
C ALA A 529 -3.97 7.14 14.56
N VAL A 530 -2.71 6.91 14.97
CA VAL A 530 -2.17 5.55 15.04
C VAL A 530 -2.81 4.77 16.19
N ASN A 531 -3.06 5.44 17.32
CA ASN A 531 -3.70 4.81 18.47
C ASN A 531 -5.18 4.53 18.18
N VAL A 532 -5.89 5.46 17.54
CA VAL A 532 -7.31 5.24 17.15
C VAL A 532 -7.46 4.00 16.26
N ILE A 533 -6.58 3.83 15.28
CA ILE A 533 -6.62 2.71 14.33
C ILE A 533 -6.31 1.36 15.01
N LEU A 534 -5.37 1.35 15.95
CA LEU A 534 -4.87 0.11 16.57
C LEU A 534 -5.65 -0.29 17.82
N ASN A 535 -6.42 0.61 18.43
CA ASN A 535 -7.19 0.34 19.64
C ASN A 535 -8.27 -0.74 19.44
N ASP A 536 -8.82 -0.87 18.23
CA ASP A 536 -9.85 -1.86 17.89
C ASP A 536 -9.29 -3.26 17.59
N ILE A 537 -7.98 -3.45 17.69
CA ILE A 537 -7.31 -4.71 17.36
C ILE A 537 -6.84 -5.37 18.66
N ASP A 538 -7.51 -6.44 19.09
CA ASP A 538 -6.94 -7.35 20.10
C ASP A 538 -5.99 -8.37 19.43
N ILE A 539 -5.12 -9.02 20.20
CA ILE A 539 -4.18 -10.05 19.73
C ILE A 539 -4.52 -11.40 20.33
#